data_AF-A0A9P0ZCC7-F1
#
_entry.id   AF-A0A9P0ZCC7-F1
#
_cell.length_a   1.000
_cell.length_b   1.000
_cell.length_c   1.000
_cell.angle_alpha   90.00
_cell.angle_beta   90.00
_cell.angle_gamma   90.00
#
_symmetry.space_group_name_H-M   'P 1'
#
loop_
_entity.id
_entity.type
_entity.pdbx_description
1 polymer ?
#
loop_
_entity_poly.entity_id
_entity_poly.type
_entity_poly.pdbx_seq_one_letter_code
_entity_poly.pdbx_strand_id
1 'polypeptide(L)'
;MITDEELNESLQQDSSTETASKGSTAHPQFAKVLHSFDAEADGELSLEVDDYVVVRQVAPNGWSEGECNGKGGWFPSAYVQKITPRGLTSAAKDDSFLPNN
;
A
#
# COMPACT_ATOMS: atom_id res chain seq x y z
N MET A 1 -40.92 -33.79 -12.39
CA MET A 1 -40.94 -32.35 -12.09
C MET A 1 -39.63 -32.08 -11.37
N ILE A 2 -38.60 -31.80 -12.16
CA ILE A 2 -37.27 -31.48 -11.65
C ILE A 2 -37.37 -30.03 -11.20
N THR A 3 -37.05 -29.75 -9.95
CA THR A 3 -37.06 -28.39 -9.39
C THR A 3 -35.84 -27.64 -9.88
N ASP A 4 -36.08 -26.49 -10.52
CA ASP A 4 -35.11 -25.49 -10.92
C ASP A 4 -34.41 -24.88 -9.69
N GLU A 5 -33.36 -25.55 -9.20
CA GLU A 5 -32.37 -25.03 -8.26
C GLU A 5 -31.06 -24.80 -9.05
N GLU A 6 -31.12 -23.87 -9.99
CA GLU A 6 -29.94 -23.38 -10.69
C GLU A 6 -29.98 -21.84 -10.72
N LEU A 7 -28.87 -21.25 -10.28
CA LEU A 7 -28.39 -19.89 -10.60
C LEU A 7 -28.92 -18.71 -9.77
N ASN A 8 -28.28 -18.54 -8.61
CA ASN A 8 -27.84 -17.22 -8.14
C ASN A 8 -26.50 -17.42 -7.40
N GLU A 9 -25.36 -17.54 -8.10
CA GLU A 9 -24.50 -16.41 -8.45
C GLU A 9 -24.44 -15.32 -7.37
N SER A 10 -23.45 -15.40 -6.48
CA SER A 10 -22.44 -14.34 -6.33
C SER A 10 -21.49 -14.66 -5.19
N LEU A 11 -20.29 -15.08 -5.60
CA LEU A 11 -18.99 -14.84 -4.97
C LEU A 11 -19.05 -13.95 -3.71
N GLN A 12 -19.22 -14.57 -2.53
CA GLN A 12 -18.64 -14.01 -1.32
C GLN A 12 -17.30 -14.69 -1.15
N GLN A 13 -16.33 -14.13 -1.87
CA GLN A 13 -14.91 -14.44 -1.74
C GLN A 13 -14.44 -13.84 -0.41
N ASP A 14 -14.89 -14.43 0.70
CA ASP A 14 -14.37 -14.13 2.03
C ASP A 14 -13.02 -14.83 2.18
N SER A 15 -11.97 -14.15 1.73
CA SER A 15 -10.62 -14.44 2.17
C SER A 15 -10.10 -13.20 2.88
N SER A 16 -10.75 -12.86 4.00
CA SER A 16 -10.16 -11.97 5.00
C SER A 16 -9.47 -12.86 6.02
N THR A 17 -8.20 -13.20 5.76
CA THR A 17 -7.32 -13.70 6.80
C THR A 17 -7.10 -12.58 7.82
N GLU A 18 -7.89 -12.62 8.89
CA GLU A 18 -7.73 -11.78 10.06
C GLU A 18 -6.36 -12.04 10.71
N THR A 19 -5.43 -11.10 10.54
CA THR A 19 -4.37 -10.89 11.54
C THR A 19 -4.48 -9.44 12.00
N ALA A 20 -4.92 -9.29 13.25
CA ALA A 20 -5.39 -8.06 13.84
C ALA A 20 -4.32 -6.95 13.94
N SER A 21 -4.70 -5.72 13.56
CA SER A 21 -4.39 -4.50 14.34
C SER A 21 -5.29 -3.33 13.91
N LYS A 22 -6.32 -3.09 14.74
CA LYS A 22 -6.99 -1.80 15.02
C LYS A 22 -7.41 -0.91 13.84
N GLY A 23 -8.67 -1.08 13.44
CA GLY A 23 -9.70 -0.04 13.49
C GLY A 23 -9.49 1.25 12.71
N SER A 24 -10.09 1.33 11.51
CA SER A 24 -10.93 2.43 10.98
C SER A 24 -11.03 2.25 9.47
N THR A 25 -12.21 1.89 8.93
CA THR A 25 -12.59 1.98 7.50
C THR A 25 -11.44 1.73 6.50
N ALA A 26 -11.27 0.48 6.07
CA ALA A 26 -10.19 -0.01 5.20
C ALA A 26 -10.12 0.73 3.86
N HIS A 27 -9.52 1.92 3.86
CA HIS A 27 -9.12 2.59 2.64
C HIS A 27 -7.80 1.97 2.20
N PRO A 28 -7.72 1.40 0.99
CA PRO A 28 -6.46 0.92 0.45
C PRO A 28 -5.44 2.05 0.47
N GLN A 29 -4.27 1.77 1.06
CA GLN A 29 -3.25 2.77 1.27
C GLN A 29 -2.35 2.82 0.05
N PHE A 30 -2.68 3.69 -0.89
CA PHE A 30 -1.90 3.87 -2.11
C PHE A 30 -0.60 4.61 -1.82
N ALA A 31 0.48 4.18 -2.45
CA ALA A 31 1.73 4.90 -2.47
C ALA A 31 2.24 5.02 -3.92
N LYS A 32 2.80 6.19 -4.26
CA LYS A 32 3.46 6.42 -5.54
C LYS A 32 4.94 6.12 -5.41
N VAL A 33 5.49 5.38 -6.35
CA VAL A 33 6.91 5.08 -6.38
C VAL A 33 7.70 6.33 -6.81
N LEU A 34 8.66 6.73 -5.98
CA LEU A 34 9.60 7.82 -6.25
C LEU A 34 10.90 7.31 -6.86
N HIS A 35 11.30 6.08 -6.52
CA HIS A 35 12.53 5.45 -6.98
C HIS A 35 12.28 4.01 -7.41
N SER A 36 12.84 3.63 -8.56
CA SER A 36 12.80 2.25 -9.03
C SER A 36 13.57 1.36 -8.07
N PHE A 37 13.01 0.19 -7.80
CA PHE A 37 13.63 -0.82 -6.94
C PHE A 37 13.56 -2.15 -7.68
N ASP A 38 14.68 -2.83 -7.81
CA ASP A 38 14.71 -4.18 -8.37
C ASP A 38 14.68 -5.18 -7.22
N ALA A 39 13.75 -6.13 -7.27
CA ALA A 39 13.68 -7.20 -6.28
C ALA A 39 14.85 -8.16 -6.46
N GLU A 40 15.68 -8.32 -5.44
CA GLU A 40 16.86 -9.20 -5.46
C GLU A 40 16.57 -10.57 -4.80
N ALA A 41 15.54 -10.64 -3.96
CA ALA A 41 15.14 -11.80 -3.18
C ALA A 41 13.67 -12.21 -3.42
N ASP A 42 13.41 -13.50 -3.22
CA ASP A 42 12.07 -14.08 -3.28
C ASP A 42 11.25 -13.57 -2.07
N GLY A 43 10.39 -12.58 -2.35
CA GLY A 43 9.65 -11.83 -1.33
C GLY A 43 9.79 -10.31 -1.47
N GLU A 44 10.72 -9.82 -2.29
CA GLU A 44 10.82 -8.39 -2.61
C GLU A 44 9.93 -8.01 -3.80
N LEU A 45 9.43 -6.77 -3.81
CA LEU A 45 8.60 -6.24 -4.88
C LEU A 45 9.39 -5.27 -5.74
N SER A 46 9.56 -5.58 -7.03
CA SER A 46 10.11 -4.63 -7.99
C SER A 46 9.18 -3.42 -8.13
N LEU A 47 9.72 -2.21 -8.03
CA LEU A 47 8.99 -0.96 -8.17
C LEU A 47 9.51 -0.19 -9.38
N GLU A 48 8.60 0.48 -10.11
CA GLU A 48 8.93 1.38 -11.20
C GLU A 48 8.57 2.81 -10.83
N VAL A 49 9.47 3.78 -11.08
CA VAL A 49 9.23 5.20 -10.79
C VAL A 49 7.93 5.65 -11.45
N ASP A 50 7.19 6.52 -10.76
CA ASP A 50 5.90 7.05 -11.21
C ASP A 50 4.74 6.03 -11.20
N ASP A 51 4.99 4.75 -10.87
CA ASP A 51 3.96 3.74 -10.70
C ASP A 51 3.29 3.82 -9.30
N TYR A 52 2.19 3.09 -9.12
CA TYR A 52 1.43 3.03 -7.88
C TYR A 52 1.46 1.62 -7.29
N VAL A 53 1.75 1.56 -6.00
CA VAL A 53 1.73 0.33 -5.21
C VAL A 53 0.69 0.45 -4.10
N VAL A 54 -0.04 -0.64 -3.86
CA VAL A 54 -0.98 -0.74 -2.76
C VAL A 54 -0.22 -1.24 -1.53
N VAL A 55 0.00 -0.37 -0.56
CA VAL A 55 0.64 -0.74 0.71
C VAL A 55 -0.37 -1.52 1.55
N ARG A 56 -0.05 -2.78 1.85
CA ARG A 56 -0.85 -3.67 2.71
C ARG A 56 -0.34 -3.63 4.15
N GLN A 57 0.97 -3.62 4.33
CA GLN A 57 1.61 -3.62 5.64
C GLN A 57 2.84 -2.72 5.65
N VAL A 58 3.15 -2.14 6.81
CA VAL A 58 4.37 -1.35 7.03
C VAL A 58 5.10 -1.97 8.21
N ALA A 59 6.29 -2.50 7.95
CA ALA A 59 7.15 -3.04 8.99
C ALA A 59 7.95 -1.91 9.70
N PRO A 60 8.23 -2.08 10.99
CA PRO A 60 8.97 -1.08 11.78
C PRO A 60 10.45 -0.96 11.38
N ASN A 61 10.97 -1.86 10.56
CA ASN A 61 12.33 -1.83 10.00
C ASN A 61 12.47 -0.87 8.80
N GLY A 62 11.43 -0.10 8.47
CA GLY A 62 11.43 0.82 7.32
C GLY A 62 10.96 0.19 6.01
N TRP A 63 10.59 -1.08 6.00
CA TRP A 63 10.04 -1.75 4.82
C TRP A 63 8.51 -1.69 4.82
N SER A 64 7.93 -1.65 3.64
CA SER A 64 6.50 -1.77 3.41
C SER A 64 6.25 -2.97 2.51
N GLU A 65 5.23 -3.75 2.84
CA GLU A 65 4.70 -4.79 1.97
C GLU A 65 3.57 -4.19 1.15
N GLY A 66 3.56 -4.50 -0.13
CA GLY A 66 2.47 -4.12 -1.00
C GLY A 66 2.37 -4.97 -2.23
N GLU A 67 1.46 -4.58 -3.10
CA GLU A 67 1.19 -5.27 -4.34
C GLU A 67 1.14 -4.27 -5.49
N CYS A 68 1.82 -4.61 -6.59
CA CYS A 68 1.89 -3.83 -7.81
C CYS A 68 1.92 -4.79 -9.00
N ASN A 69 1.12 -4.52 -10.04
CA ASN A 69 1.03 -5.37 -11.24
C ASN A 69 0.76 -6.87 -10.94
N GLY A 70 0.00 -7.17 -9.88
CA GLY A 70 -0.29 -8.55 -9.44
C GLY A 70 0.90 -9.29 -8.80
N LYS A 71 2.02 -8.60 -8.58
CA LYS A 71 3.16 -9.09 -7.79
C LYS A 71 3.08 -8.48 -6.41
N GLY A 72 3.20 -9.32 -5.38
CA GLY A 72 3.28 -8.89 -3.98
C GLY A 72 4.68 -9.03 -3.45
N GLY A 73 5.10 -8.10 -2.59
CA GLY A 73 6.38 -8.20 -1.92
C GLY A 73 6.74 -6.98 -1.08
N TRP A 74 7.93 -7.06 -0.51
CA TRP A 74 8.52 -6.07 0.36
C TRP A 74 9.35 -5.07 -0.43
N PHE A 75 9.22 -3.80 -0.10
CA PHE A 75 10.02 -2.71 -0.65
C PHE A 75 10.33 -1.68 0.44
N PRO A 76 11.44 -0.94 0.30
CA PRO A 76 11.77 0.14 1.21
C PRO A 76 10.71 1.25 1.15
N SER A 77 10.13 1.60 2.31
CA SER A 77 9.10 2.65 2.40
C SER A 77 9.61 4.02 1.96
N ALA A 78 10.93 4.23 1.95
CA ALA A 78 11.57 5.46 1.51
C ALA A 78 11.52 5.64 -0.02
N TYR A 79 11.30 4.57 -0.77
CA TYR A 79 11.25 4.60 -2.24
C TYR A 79 9.85 4.91 -2.75
N VAL A 80 8.87 4.95 -1.85
CA VAL A 80 7.48 5.28 -2.17
C VAL A 80 7.00 6.44 -1.32
N GLN A 81 6.05 7.19 -1.84
CA GLN A 81 5.36 8.26 -1.15
C GLN A 81 3.91 7.84 -0.89
N LYS A 82 3.55 7.64 0.38
CA LYS A 82 2.18 7.32 0.77
C LYS A 82 1.25 8.49 0.42
N ILE A 83 0.23 8.22 -0.38
CA ILE A 83 -0.79 9.18 -0.77
C ILE A 83 -1.95 9.03 0.22
N THR A 84 -2.02 9.94 1.17
CA THR A 84 -3.19 10.05 2.06
C THR A 84 -4.20 11.01 1.44
N PRO A 85 -5.50 10.66 1.36
CA PRO A 85 -6.54 11.50 0.74
C PRO A 85 -6.83 12.80 1.52
N ARG A 86 -6.03 13.13 2.55
CA ARG A 86 -6.18 14.35 3.34
C ARG A 86 -5.01 15.29 3.07
N GLY A 87 -5.02 15.89 1.88
CA GLY A 87 -4.29 17.10 1.48
C GLY A 87 -2.82 17.24 1.92
N LEU A 88 -1.89 17.18 0.97
CA LEU A 88 -0.71 18.07 0.90
C LEU A 88 0.16 18.22 2.18
N THR A 89 0.35 17.21 3.03
CA THR A 89 1.09 17.39 4.29
C THR A 89 2.15 16.31 4.53
N SER A 90 3.36 16.55 4.01
CA SER A 90 4.61 16.13 4.68
C SER A 90 5.81 17.00 4.30
N ALA A 91 5.58 18.21 3.78
CA ALA A 91 6.62 19.19 3.46
C ALA A 91 6.45 20.52 4.23
N ALA A 92 5.82 20.50 5.41
CA ALA A 92 5.93 21.60 6.36
C ALA A 92 7.12 21.33 7.29
N LYS A 93 8.33 21.31 6.73
CA LYS A 93 9.50 21.75 7.51
C LYS A 93 9.39 23.26 7.55
N ASP A 94 8.68 23.70 8.58
CA ASP A 94 8.55 25.06 9.06
C ASP A 94 9.84 25.87 8.87
N ASP A 95 9.71 26.93 8.08
CA ASP A 95 10.71 27.90 7.66
C ASP A 95 10.89 28.91 8.81
N SER A 96 11.71 28.62 9.84
CA SER A 96 11.72 29.50 11.03
C SER A 96 12.97 29.58 11.92
N PHE A 97 14.20 29.25 11.48
CA PHE A 97 15.40 29.62 12.27
C PHE A 97 16.59 30.09 11.44
N LEU A 98 16.46 31.27 10.83
CA LEU A 98 17.58 32.20 10.69
C LEU A 98 17.18 33.55 11.31
N PRO A 99 17.40 33.79 12.62
CA PRO A 99 17.48 35.15 13.10
C PRO A 99 18.74 35.79 12.52
N ASN A 100 18.55 36.66 11.53
CA ASN A 100 19.58 37.60 11.08
C ASN A 100 20.07 38.41 12.29
N ASN A 101 21.38 38.35 12.56
CA ASN A 101 22.08 39.32 13.38
C ASN A 101 23.16 40.00 12.55
#